data_AF-A0A4U5UI05-F1
#
_entry.id   AF-A0A4U5UI05-F1
#
_cell.length_a   1.000
_cell.length_b   1.000
_cell.length_c   1.000
_cell.angle_alpha   90.00
_cell.angle_beta   90.00
_cell.angle_gamma   90.00
#
_symmetry.space_group_name_H-M   'P 1'
#
loop_
_entity.id
_entity.type
_entity.pdbx_description
1 polymer ?
#
loop_
_entity_poly.entity_id
_entity_poly.type
_entity_poly.pdbx_seq_one_letter_code
_entity_poly.pdbx_strand_id
1 'polypeptide(L)'
;MKGRVSYDQLNATVQCINTAVTAKYKILHQSVKTLNNHSRKLHQRFKDQETKDTKGQYFVVEDDIREFTQVKADKRFQGILNMLRHCQRLRELRGGGLTRYMLL
;
A
#
# COMPACT_ATOMS: atom_id res chain seq x y z
N MET A 1 12.01 -14.91 -9.65
CA MET A 1 10.87 -14.28 -8.94
C MET A 1 10.66 -14.91 -7.57
N LYS A 2 10.45 -16.24 -7.43
CA LYS A 2 10.37 -16.90 -6.11
C LYS A 2 11.69 -16.95 -5.34
N GLY A 3 12.80 -17.33 -5.98
CA GLY A 3 14.08 -17.47 -5.28
C GLY A 3 13.96 -18.37 -4.05
N ARG A 4 14.44 -17.90 -2.89
CA ARG A 4 14.31 -18.57 -1.58
C ARG A 4 13.06 -18.14 -0.79
N VAL A 5 12.13 -17.41 -1.40
CA VAL A 5 10.91 -16.95 -0.72
C VAL A 5 9.95 -18.12 -0.54
N SER A 6 9.54 -18.36 0.71
CA SER A 6 8.53 -19.38 1.03
C SER A 6 7.11 -18.85 0.78
N TYR A 7 6.13 -19.76 0.68
CA TYR A 7 4.72 -19.37 0.59
C TYR A 7 4.27 -18.60 1.83
N ASP A 8 4.77 -18.95 3.02
CA ASP A 8 4.44 -18.22 4.25
C ASP A 8 4.93 -16.77 4.20
N GLN A 9 6.14 -16.54 3.69
CA GLN A 9 6.67 -15.18 3.53
C GLN A 9 5.88 -14.38 2.49
N LEU A 10 5.47 -15.03 1.39
CA LEU A 10 4.61 -14.41 0.38
C LEU A 10 3.26 -14.03 0.99
N ASN A 11 2.60 -14.97 1.66
CA ASN A 11 1.29 -14.78 2.27
C ASN A 11 1.33 -13.72 3.38
N ALA A 12 2.37 -13.72 4.22
CA ALA A 12 2.57 -12.68 5.23
C ALA A 12 2.66 -11.29 4.59
N THR A 13 3.39 -11.15 3.48
CA THR A 13 3.50 -9.88 2.75
C THR A 13 2.16 -9.43 2.16
N VAL A 14 1.38 -10.37 1.60
CA VAL A 14 0.01 -10.10 1.13
C VAL A 14 -0.87 -9.61 2.27
N GLN A 15 -0.80 -10.24 3.45
CA GLN A 15 -1.54 -9.79 4.63
C GLN A 15 -1.14 -8.38 5.04
N CYS A 16 0.16 -8.05 5.06
CA CYS A 16 0.62 -6.70 5.37
C CYS A 16 0.09 -5.65 4.38
N ILE A 17 0.09 -5.94 3.07
CA ILE A 17 -0.49 -5.05 2.06
C ILE A 17 -2.00 -4.86 2.33
N ASN A 18 -2.74 -5.95 2.59
CA ASN A 18 -4.17 -5.89 2.89
C ASN A 18 -4.45 -5.09 4.17
N THR A 19 -3.64 -5.23 5.21
CA THR A 19 -3.74 -4.45 6.44
C THR A 19 -3.55 -2.96 6.16
N ALA A 20 -2.51 -2.59 5.40
CA ALA A 20 -2.24 -1.19 5.07
C ALA A 20 -3.35 -0.58 4.20
N VAL A 21 -3.86 -1.31 3.19
CA VAL A 21 -5.00 -0.88 2.38
C VAL A 21 -6.23 -0.68 3.27
N THR A 22 -6.58 -1.67 4.09
CA THR A 22 -7.75 -1.60 4.97
C THR A 22 -7.66 -0.40 5.92
N ALA A 23 -6.50 -0.17 6.54
CA ALA A 23 -6.29 0.95 7.46
C ALA A 23 -6.38 2.31 6.75
N LYS A 24 -5.72 2.46 5.60
CA LYS A 24 -5.75 3.68 4.78
C LYS A 24 -7.19 4.04 4.38
N TYR A 25 -7.92 3.08 3.80
CA TYR A 25 -9.26 3.36 3.29
C TYR A 25 -10.32 3.47 4.40
N LYS A 26 -10.09 2.84 5.56
CA LYS A 26 -10.88 3.12 6.78
C LYS A 26 -10.76 4.60 7.19
N ILE A 27 -9.55 5.17 7.17
CA ILE A 27 -9.33 6.59 7.48
C ILE A 27 -9.95 7.49 6.41
N LEU A 28 -9.79 7.17 5.12
CA LEU A 28 -10.37 7.97 4.01
C LEU A 28 -11.90 8.01 4.04
N HIS A 29 -12.56 6.92 4.42
CA HIS A 29 -14.01 6.85 4.50
C HIS A 29 -14.59 7.42 5.80
N GLN A 30 -13.76 7.62 6.82
CA GLN A 30 -14.19 8.19 8.08
C GLN A 30 -14.40 9.72 7.96
N SER A 31 -15.45 10.23 8.61
CA SER A 31 -15.70 11.68 8.67
C SER A 31 -14.51 12.42 9.28
N VAL A 32 -14.02 13.47 8.60
CA VAL A 32 -12.86 14.27 9.03
C VAL A 32 -13.07 14.87 10.43
N LYS A 33 -14.31 15.14 10.81
CA LYS A 33 -14.68 15.69 12.14
C LYS A 33 -14.38 14.71 13.28
N THR A 34 -14.37 13.40 13.01
CA THR A 34 -14.14 12.36 14.03
C THR A 34 -12.70 11.87 14.06
N LEU A 35 -11.83 12.35 13.14
CA LEU A 35 -10.42 11.98 13.10
C LEU A 35 -9.61 12.75 14.15
N ASN A 36 -8.70 12.04 14.82
CA ASN A 36 -7.67 12.65 15.66
C ASN A 36 -6.61 13.37 14.79
N ASN A 37 -5.68 14.09 15.44
CA ASN A 37 -4.68 14.89 14.74
C ASN A 37 -3.77 14.07 13.81
N HIS A 38 -3.38 12.86 14.24
CA HIS A 38 -2.53 11.97 13.43
C HIS A 38 -3.28 11.46 12.19
N SER A 39 -4.46 10.90 12.38
CA SER A 39 -5.29 10.40 11.29
C SER A 39 -5.74 11.51 10.33
N ARG A 40 -5.88 12.75 10.80
CA ARG A 40 -6.16 13.91 9.94
C ARG A 40 -4.98 14.25 9.03
N LYS A 41 -3.73 14.19 9.54
CA LYS A 41 -2.52 14.35 8.72
C LYS A 41 -2.40 13.24 7.69
N LEU A 42 -2.66 11.98 8.08
CA LEU A 42 -2.67 10.84 7.17
C LEU A 42 -3.76 10.99 6.09
N HIS A 43 -4.97 11.39 6.48
CA HIS A 43 -6.07 11.63 5.54
C HIS A 43 -5.71 12.69 4.50
N GLN A 44 -5.06 13.80 4.91
CA GLN A 44 -4.58 14.80 3.96
C GLN A 44 -3.50 14.22 3.03
N ARG A 45 -2.48 13.55 3.59
CA ARG A 45 -1.43 12.87 2.80
C ARG A 45 -2.02 11.91 1.77
N PHE A 46 -3.03 11.11 2.14
CA PHE A 46 -3.67 10.19 1.20
C PHE A 46 -4.35 10.91 0.04
N LYS A 47 -5.04 12.03 0.32
CA LYS A 47 -5.64 12.86 -0.73
C LYS A 47 -4.60 13.48 -1.66
N ASP A 48 -3.48 13.95 -1.11
CA ASP A 48 -2.40 14.56 -1.90
C ASP A 48 -1.69 13.55 -2.80
N GLN A 49 -1.76 12.26 -2.46
CA GLN A 49 -1.21 11.17 -3.27
C GLN A 49 -2.15 10.71 -4.39
N GLU A 50 -3.41 11.14 -4.43
CA GLU A 50 -4.32 10.80 -5.52
C GLU A 50 -3.89 11.46 -6.84
N THR A 51 -4.22 10.80 -7.94
CA THR A 51 -4.01 11.27 -9.31
C THR A 51 -5.24 10.91 -10.15
N LYS A 52 -5.29 11.39 -11.40
CA LYS A 52 -6.38 11.00 -12.32
C LYS A 52 -6.43 9.47 -12.52
N ASP A 53 -5.29 8.81 -12.50
CA ASP A 53 -5.14 7.38 -12.77
C ASP A 53 -5.40 6.46 -11.56
N THR A 54 -5.54 7.04 -10.35
CA THR A 54 -5.86 6.31 -9.11
C THR A 54 -7.34 6.41 -8.73
N LYS A 55 -8.11 7.24 -9.45
CA LYS A 55 -9.52 7.47 -9.14
C LYS A 55 -10.31 6.16 -9.17
N GLY A 56 -10.97 5.85 -8.06
CA GLY A 56 -11.78 4.63 -7.90
C GLY A 56 -10.95 3.34 -7.77
N GLN A 57 -9.64 3.44 -7.59
CA GLN A 57 -8.73 2.30 -7.42
C GLN A 57 -8.18 2.26 -5.99
N TYR A 58 -7.92 1.06 -5.50
CA TYR A 58 -7.24 0.87 -4.22
C TYR A 58 -5.72 0.85 -4.44
N PHE A 59 -4.98 1.68 -3.70
CA PHE A 59 -3.52 1.65 -3.72
C PHE A 59 -2.90 2.00 -2.38
N VAL A 60 -1.66 1.54 -2.21
CA VAL A 60 -0.78 1.93 -1.11
C VAL A 60 0.57 2.40 -1.64
N VAL A 61 1.25 3.21 -0.85
CA VAL A 61 2.66 3.55 -1.08
C VAL A 61 3.52 2.95 0.01
N GLU A 62 4.84 2.98 -0.16
CA GLU A 62 5.78 2.41 0.80
C GLU A 62 5.59 2.97 2.23
N ASP A 63 5.33 4.27 2.35
CA ASP A 63 5.07 4.90 3.64
C ASP A 63 3.79 4.38 4.31
N ASP A 64 2.80 3.91 3.55
CA ASP A 64 1.58 3.32 4.13
C ASP A 64 1.88 1.94 4.74
N ILE A 65 2.78 1.17 4.10
CA ILE A 65 3.26 -0.10 4.64
C ILE A 65 4.02 0.14 5.95
N ARG A 66 4.89 1.16 5.99
CA ARG A 66 5.64 1.52 7.20
C ARG A 66 4.76 2.05 8.32
N GLU A 67 3.70 2.80 7.97
CA GLU A 67 2.75 3.37 8.93
C GLU A 67 1.89 2.31 9.60
N PHE A 68 1.35 1.36 8.82
CA PHE A 68 0.34 0.42 9.31
C PHE A 68 0.84 -1.00 9.56
N THR A 69 2.11 -1.27 9.27
CA THR A 69 2.69 -2.61 9.43
C THR A 69 4.10 -2.50 10.03
N GLN A 70 4.59 -3.59 10.62
CA GLN A 70 5.97 -3.67 11.13
C GLN A 70 6.97 -4.13 10.05
N VAL A 71 6.56 -4.20 8.79
CA VAL A 71 7.40 -4.73 7.70
C VAL A 71 8.30 -3.63 7.15
N LYS A 72 9.60 -3.94 7.06
CA LYS A 72 10.56 -3.13 6.34
C LYS A 72 10.41 -3.37 4.85
N ALA A 73 10.35 -2.30 4.06
CA ALA A 73 10.34 -2.36 2.60
C ALA A 73 11.74 -2.65 2.04
N ASP A 74 12.31 -3.79 2.43
CA ASP A 74 13.64 -4.23 2.04
C ASP A 74 13.67 -4.90 0.65
N LYS A 75 14.84 -5.39 0.22
CA LYS A 75 15.00 -6.10 -1.06
C LYS A 75 14.09 -7.33 -1.18
N ARG A 76 13.75 -7.98 -0.05
CA ARG A 76 12.86 -9.15 -0.06
C ARG A 76 11.42 -8.73 -0.33
N PHE A 77 10.95 -7.67 0.33
CA PHE A 77 9.65 -7.07 0.07
C PHE A 77 9.51 -6.67 -1.41
N GLN A 78 10.53 -6.01 -1.98
CA GLN A 78 10.55 -5.67 -3.41
C GLN A 78 10.53 -6.91 -4.32
N GLY A 79 11.25 -7.97 -3.96
CA GLY A 79 11.17 -9.26 -4.65
C GLY A 79 9.76 -9.86 -4.64
N ILE A 80 9.05 -9.71 -3.53
CA ILE A 80 7.65 -10.15 -3.39
C ILE A 80 6.68 -9.28 -4.19
N LEU A 81 6.85 -7.97 -4.19
CA LEU A 81 6.05 -7.08 -5.05
C LEU A 81 6.19 -7.45 -6.54
N ASN A 82 7.40 -7.79 -6.98
CA ASN A 82 7.63 -8.28 -8.33
C ASN A 82 6.86 -9.59 -8.61
N MET A 83 6.84 -10.53 -7.65
CA MET A 83 6.01 -11.74 -7.76
C MET A 83 4.53 -11.42 -7.87
N LEU A 84 4.00 -10.56 -7.01
CA LEU A 84 2.59 -10.18 -7.03
C LEU A 84 2.21 -9.47 -8.33
N ARG A 85 3.10 -8.64 -8.87
CA ARG A 85 2.93 -8.00 -10.18
C ARG A 85 2.85 -9.01 -11.31
N HIS A 86 3.75 -10.01 -11.33
CA HIS A 86 3.71 -11.07 -12.33
C HIS A 86 2.45 -11.92 -12.23
N CYS A 87 1.99 -12.19 -11.02
CA CYS A 87 0.73 -12.88 -10.75
C CYS A 87 -0.52 -11.99 -10.93
N GLN A 88 -0.38 -10.79 -11.49
CA GLN A 88 -1.48 -9.86 -11.75
C GLN A 88 -2.34 -9.55 -10.50
N ARG A 89 -1.71 -9.51 -9.32
CA ARG A 89 -2.37 -9.12 -8.06
C ARG A 89 -2.25 -7.63 -7.75
N LEU A 90 -1.26 -6.97 -8.34
CA LEU A 90 -1.06 -5.54 -8.25
C LEU A 90 -0.32 -5.00 -9.48
N ARG A 91 -0.36 -3.68 -9.68
CA ARG A 91 0.49 -2.97 -10.64
C ARG A 91 1.13 -1.76 -9.99
N GLU A 92 2.28 -1.33 -10.52
CA GLU A 92 2.93 -0.08 -10.10
C GLU A 92 2.49 1.07 -11.00
N LEU A 93 2.07 2.17 -10.39
CA LEU A 93 1.87 3.46 -11.03
C LEU A 93 2.89 4.45 -10.46
N ARG A 94 3.81 4.93 -11.30
CA ARG A 94 4.87 5.85 -10.92
C ARG A 94 4.55 7.26 -11.43
N GLY A 95 4.71 8.27 -10.57
CA GLY A 95 4.49 9.67 -10.94
C GLY A 95 4.65 10.60 -9.74
N GLY A 96 5.21 11.80 -9.98
CA GLY A 96 5.46 12.80 -8.93
C GLY A 96 6.47 12.35 -7.88
N GLY A 97 7.48 11.56 -8.28
CA GLY A 97 8.46 10.99 -7.35
C GLY A 97 7.91 9.88 -6.43
N LEU A 98 6.66 9.44 -6.64
CA LEU A 98 5.98 8.46 -5.81
C LEU A 98 5.60 7.21 -6.60
N THR A 99 5.84 6.04 -6.02
CA THR A 99 5.39 4.74 -6.55
C THR A 99 4.16 4.28 -5.80
N ARG A 100 3.07 4.04 -6.53
CA ARG A 100 1.78 3.56 -6.01
C ARG A 100 1.60 2.10 -6.41
N TYR A 101 1.42 1.24 -5.43
CA TYR A 101 1.10 -0.17 -5.63
C TYR A 101 -0.43 -0.30 -5.67
N MET A 102 -0.98 -0.36 -6.87
CA MET A 102 -2.43 -0.43 -7.09
C MET A 102 -2.88 -1.89 -7.15
N LEU A 103 -3.92 -2.22 -6.38
CA LEU A 103 -4.49 -3.55 -6.33
C LEU A 103 -5.35 -3.80 -7.58
N LEU A 104 -5.36 -5.05 -8.05
CA LEU A 104 -6.10 -5.52 -9.22
C LEU A 104 -7.23 -6.47 -8.83
#